data_AF-A0A2Z6SF16-F1
#
_entry.id   AF-A0A2Z6SF16-F1
#
_cell.length_a   1.000
_cell.length_b   1.000
_cell.length_c   1.000
_cell.angle_alpha   90.00
_cell.angle_beta   90.00
_cell.angle_gamma   90.00
#
_symmetry.space_group_name_H-M   'P 1'
#
loop_
_entity.id
_entity.type
_entity.pdbx_description
1 polymer ?
#
loop_
_entity_poly.entity_id
_entity_poly.type
_entity_poly.pdbx_seq_one_letter_code
_entity_poly.pdbx_strand_id
1 'polypeptide(L)'
;MKCQNLLLFALFTIFVLQAQANGDAEDYKQWKHDFAKTFKELFKTNHCNKCQSLMWDHFKNPGQCATAFNLGCDIYEVIKDSDKGPKPYDLTFFKKGLNKYYHEDFHCSQQKDEKIYNKIQNVCKHELSVKFDRCDDPKNFKDITAYAAYGILLIFTLEFLAEKLFVYEFVEKLIKWMKKKTNADPKAIISHDLKFVIKGDGKKIRIPRSFVCDPCWRKMANIYVDCMKEYNLKKSVKKNIWGSHQVLEVLYLPHCTHHKRGLVEILKARDSKLNEHSANPAFSV
;
A
#
# COMPACT_ATOMS: atom_id res chain seq x y z
N MET A 1 16.19 -15.18 10.31
CA MET A 1 15.27 -15.63 9.25
C MET A 1 14.99 -14.44 8.34
N LYS A 2 15.13 -14.59 7.02
CA LYS A 2 15.01 -13.52 6.00
C LYS A 2 13.79 -13.82 5.12
N CYS A 3 12.73 -13.01 5.18
CA CYS A 3 11.60 -12.98 4.22
C CYS A 3 10.82 -11.65 4.42
N GLN A 4 11.18 -10.53 3.77
CA GLN A 4 10.75 -10.07 2.43
C GLN A 4 9.33 -9.50 2.30
N ASN A 5 9.06 -8.34 2.92
CA ASN A 5 7.75 -7.67 2.97
C ASN A 5 7.37 -6.85 1.72
N LEU A 6 6.42 -7.35 0.91
CA LEU A 6 6.04 -6.71 -0.36
C LEU A 6 4.58 -6.20 -0.45
N LEU A 7 3.61 -6.73 0.32
CA LEU A 7 2.20 -6.32 0.20
C LEU A 7 1.88 -4.96 0.83
N LEU A 8 2.38 -4.71 2.04
CA LEU A 8 2.24 -3.40 2.68
C LEU A 8 3.01 -2.32 1.91
N PHE A 9 4.10 -2.69 1.24
CA PHE A 9 4.79 -1.82 0.29
C PHE A 9 3.94 -1.54 -0.95
N ALA A 10 3.23 -2.52 -1.51
CA ALA A 10 2.23 -2.28 -2.56
C ALA A 10 1.06 -1.40 -2.06
N LEU A 11 0.56 -1.62 -0.84
CA LEU A 11 -0.47 -0.79 -0.21
C LEU A 11 0.03 0.63 0.08
N PHE A 12 1.28 0.78 0.49
CA PHE A 12 1.94 2.05 0.70
C PHE A 12 2.17 2.77 -0.64
N THR A 13 2.55 2.04 -1.68
CA THR A 13 2.63 2.58 -3.04
C THR A 13 1.27 3.07 -3.50
N ILE A 14 0.21 2.28 -3.25
CA ILE A 14 -1.17 2.65 -3.53
C ILE A 14 -1.58 3.88 -2.71
N PHE A 15 -1.21 3.97 -1.44
CA PHE A 15 -1.47 5.12 -0.58
C PHE A 15 -0.75 6.38 -1.08
N VAL A 16 0.54 6.28 -1.43
CA VAL A 16 1.30 7.39 -2.02
C VAL A 16 0.68 7.82 -3.34
N LEU A 17 0.24 6.88 -4.18
CA LEU A 17 -0.47 7.17 -5.42
C LEU A 17 -1.82 7.85 -5.19
N GLN A 18 -2.55 7.43 -4.16
CA GLN A 18 -3.79 8.09 -3.75
C GLN A 18 -3.51 9.52 -3.29
N ALA A 19 -2.46 9.74 -2.50
CA ALA A 19 -2.04 11.07 -2.07
C ALA A 19 -1.61 11.95 -3.26
N GLN A 20 -0.91 11.37 -4.24
CA GLN A 20 -0.49 12.05 -5.47
C GLN A 20 -1.65 12.33 -6.44
N ALA A 21 -2.63 11.43 -6.51
CA ALA A 21 -3.80 11.56 -7.37
C ALA A 21 -4.81 12.57 -6.79
N ASN A 22 -5.10 12.44 -5.49
CA ASN A 22 -6.17 13.19 -4.86
C ASN A 22 -5.99 14.69 -4.90
N GLY A 23 -4.76 15.20 -4.83
CA GLY A 23 -4.47 16.60 -5.13
C GLY A 23 -5.51 17.59 -4.58
N ASP A 24 -6.09 17.33 -3.40
CA ASP A 24 -6.77 18.41 -2.70
C ASP A 24 -5.62 19.35 -2.39
N ALA A 25 -5.72 20.58 -2.88
CA ALA A 25 -4.67 21.60 -2.79
C ALA A 25 -4.24 21.90 -1.34
N GLU A 26 -4.86 21.27 -0.34
CA GLU A 26 -4.46 21.24 1.06
C GLU A 26 -3.41 20.15 1.38
N ASP A 27 -3.48 18.96 0.77
CA ASP A 27 -2.47 17.91 0.98
C ASP A 27 -1.21 18.17 0.14
N TYR A 28 -1.30 18.64 -1.11
CA TYR A 28 -0.09 19.10 -1.84
C TYR A 28 0.59 20.28 -1.12
N LYS A 29 -0.21 21.14 -0.47
CA LYS A 29 0.31 22.12 0.49
C LYS A 29 0.96 21.43 1.70
N GLN A 30 0.44 20.31 2.19
CA GLN A 30 1.09 19.47 3.21
C GLN A 30 2.35 18.73 2.70
N TRP A 31 2.56 18.59 1.38
CA TRP A 31 3.83 18.15 0.78
C TRP A 31 4.82 19.31 0.54
N LYS A 32 4.35 20.56 0.56
CA LYS A 32 5.15 21.81 0.51
C LYS A 32 5.41 22.44 1.88
N HIS A 33 4.54 22.19 2.85
CA HIS A 33 4.66 22.53 4.26
C HIS A 33 5.14 21.30 4.99
N ASP A 34 5.90 21.47 6.07
CA ASP A 34 6.37 20.33 6.85
C ASP A 34 5.16 19.51 7.35
N PHE A 35 5.33 18.19 7.52
CA PHE A 35 4.37 17.33 8.24
C PHE A 35 3.86 18.04 9.50
N ALA A 36 2.60 17.76 9.89
CA ALA A 36 1.89 18.42 10.99
C ALA A 36 2.87 18.88 12.09
N LYS A 37 3.02 20.20 12.25
CA LYS A 37 4.05 20.77 13.12
C LYS A 37 3.65 20.60 14.56
N THR A 38 2.34 20.61 14.80
CA THR A 38 1.76 20.46 16.11
C THR A 38 0.82 19.27 16.19
N PHE A 39 0.72 18.73 17.40
CA PHE A 39 -0.27 17.71 17.75
C PHE A 39 -1.70 18.14 17.42
N LYS A 40 -2.02 19.41 17.68
CA LYS A 40 -3.34 20.01 17.46
C LYS A 40 -3.76 19.95 16.01
N GLU A 41 -2.82 20.18 15.09
CA GLU A 41 -3.07 20.02 13.65
C GLU A 41 -3.42 18.58 13.28
N LEU A 42 -2.72 17.59 13.86
CA LEU A 42 -2.91 16.19 13.53
C LEU A 42 -4.24 15.62 14.05
N PHE A 43 -4.56 15.85 15.33
CA PHE A 43 -5.73 15.24 15.98
C PHE A 43 -6.93 16.18 16.12
N LYS A 44 -6.80 17.44 15.67
CA LYS A 44 -7.85 18.47 15.77
C LYS A 44 -8.38 18.65 17.20
N THR A 45 -7.51 18.51 18.20
CA THR A 45 -7.83 18.62 19.63
C THR A 45 -6.74 19.37 20.39
N ASN A 46 -7.13 20.07 21.46
CA ASN A 46 -6.21 20.76 22.36
C ASN A 46 -5.66 19.85 23.47
N HIS A 47 -6.24 18.67 23.68
CA HIS A 47 -5.85 17.74 24.75
C HIS A 47 -5.54 16.36 24.18
N CYS A 48 -4.40 15.81 24.59
CA CYS A 48 -3.96 14.48 24.17
C CYS A 48 -4.43 13.42 25.16
N ASN A 49 -5.07 12.37 24.66
CA ASN A 49 -5.11 11.12 25.39
C ASN A 49 -3.77 10.37 25.24
N LYS A 50 -3.57 9.31 26.04
CA LYS A 50 -2.32 8.55 26.04
C LYS A 50 -1.99 7.91 24.68
N CYS A 51 -3.00 7.49 23.93
CA CYS A 51 -2.81 6.93 22.59
C CYS A 51 -2.34 8.01 21.62
N GLN A 52 -3.02 9.16 21.58
CA GLN A 52 -2.67 10.28 20.71
C GLN A 52 -1.24 10.79 20.99
N SER A 53 -0.82 10.86 22.26
CA SER A 53 0.57 11.20 22.61
C SER A 53 1.56 10.16 22.08
N LEU A 54 1.26 8.87 22.26
CA LEU A 54 2.13 7.80 21.74
C LEU A 54 2.25 7.85 20.20
N MET A 55 1.14 8.11 19.51
CA MET A 55 1.12 8.24 18.05
C MET A 55 1.93 9.45 17.59
N TRP A 56 1.79 10.57 18.29
CA TRP A 56 2.57 11.78 18.03
C TRP A 56 4.07 11.57 18.22
N ASP A 57 4.47 10.86 19.28
CA ASP A 57 5.89 10.53 19.52
C ASP A 57 6.47 9.71 18.36
N HIS A 58 5.74 8.70 17.89
CA HIS A 58 6.14 7.90 16.72
C HIS A 58 6.14 8.72 15.43
N PHE A 59 5.30 9.74 15.31
CA PHE A 59 5.27 10.60 14.13
C PHE A 59 6.45 11.59 14.10
N LYS A 60 6.82 12.17 15.25
CA LYS A 60 7.97 13.06 15.38
C LYS A 60 9.30 12.32 15.33
N ASN A 61 9.34 11.13 15.91
CA ASN A 61 10.53 10.30 16.02
C ASN A 61 10.20 8.88 15.54
N PRO A 62 10.00 8.71 14.22
CA PRO A 62 9.64 7.41 13.63
C PRO A 62 10.68 6.32 13.92
N GLY A 63 11.95 6.73 14.04
CA GLY A 63 13.06 5.81 14.22
C GLY A 63 13.24 4.89 13.01
N GLN A 64 14.16 3.94 13.13
CA GLN A 64 14.55 3.05 12.02
C GLN A 64 13.52 1.94 11.72
N CYS A 65 12.57 1.74 12.63
CA CYS A 65 11.57 0.67 12.54
C CYS A 65 10.30 1.09 11.75
N ALA A 66 10.13 2.38 11.47
CA ALA A 66 8.96 2.91 10.78
C ALA A 66 9.16 2.95 9.25
N THR A 67 9.48 1.82 8.64
CA THR A 67 9.94 1.74 7.24
C THR A 67 9.04 2.46 6.24
N ALA A 68 7.72 2.22 6.26
CA ALA A 68 6.79 2.92 5.35
C ALA A 68 6.78 4.42 5.58
N PHE A 69 6.90 4.85 6.84
CA PHE A 69 6.94 6.27 7.17
C PHE A 69 8.21 6.93 6.61
N ASN A 70 9.38 6.31 6.85
CA ASN A 70 10.66 6.81 6.38
C ASN A 70 10.72 6.85 4.84
N LEU A 71 10.22 5.82 4.16
CA LEU A 71 10.06 5.84 2.71
C LEU A 71 9.13 6.99 2.25
N GLY A 72 8.06 7.27 3.00
CA GLY A 72 7.19 8.42 2.75
C GLY A 72 7.93 9.75 2.88
N CYS A 73 8.78 9.89 3.90
CA CYS A 73 9.66 11.04 4.07
C CYS A 73 10.64 11.18 2.88
N ASP A 74 11.24 10.09 2.41
CA ASP A 74 12.14 10.15 1.25
C ASP A 74 11.42 10.57 -0.04
N ILE A 75 10.22 10.05 -0.28
CA ILE A 75 9.39 10.46 -1.42
C ILE A 75 9.05 11.95 -1.30
N TYR A 76 8.74 12.42 -0.09
CA TYR A 76 8.46 13.83 0.19
C TYR A 76 9.67 14.71 -0.13
N GLU A 77 10.86 14.33 0.34
CA GLU A 77 12.09 15.10 0.09
C GLU A 77 12.39 15.18 -1.41
N VAL A 78 12.26 14.06 -2.13
CA VAL A 78 12.44 14.03 -3.59
C VAL A 78 11.44 14.93 -4.33
N ILE A 79 10.19 15.02 -3.85
CA ILE A 79 9.19 15.95 -4.42
C ILE A 79 9.58 17.39 -4.13
N LYS A 80 9.95 17.70 -2.88
CA LYS A 80 10.32 19.05 -2.42
C LYS A 80 11.56 19.59 -3.13
N ASP A 81 12.56 18.73 -3.35
CA ASP A 81 13.79 19.07 -4.07
C ASP A 81 13.56 19.20 -5.59
N SER A 82 12.34 18.94 -6.06
CA SER A 82 11.98 19.10 -7.46
C SER A 82 11.13 20.35 -7.69
N ASP A 83 11.39 21.05 -8.80
CA ASP A 83 10.54 22.16 -9.25
C ASP A 83 9.20 21.69 -9.87
N LYS A 84 8.82 20.41 -9.69
CA LYS A 84 7.68 19.78 -10.36
C LYS A 84 6.72 19.17 -9.33
N GLY A 85 5.43 19.44 -9.49
CA GLY A 85 4.40 18.76 -8.70
C GLY A 85 4.19 17.30 -9.16
N PRO A 86 3.84 16.38 -8.25
CA PRO A 86 3.38 15.05 -8.63
C PRO A 86 2.11 15.16 -9.49
N LYS A 87 1.94 14.23 -10.42
CA LYS A 87 0.75 14.14 -11.28
C LYS A 87 -0.04 12.88 -10.93
N PRO A 88 -1.38 12.91 -11.03
CA PRO A 88 -2.19 11.73 -10.86
C PRO A 88 -1.72 10.59 -11.77
N TYR A 89 -1.64 9.38 -11.21
CA TYR A 89 -1.19 8.16 -11.90
C TYR A 89 0.29 8.16 -12.35
N ASP A 90 1.10 9.15 -11.96
CA ASP A 90 2.54 9.22 -12.27
C ASP A 90 3.39 8.65 -11.13
N LEU A 91 4.12 7.57 -11.42
CA LEU A 91 4.98 6.88 -10.47
C LEU A 91 6.39 7.47 -10.33
N THR A 92 6.72 8.55 -11.04
CA THR A 92 8.10 9.07 -11.13
C THR A 92 8.69 9.39 -9.76
N PHE A 93 7.97 10.13 -8.92
CA PHE A 93 8.44 10.52 -7.60
C PHE A 93 8.54 9.34 -6.64
N PHE A 94 7.57 8.42 -6.71
CA PHE A 94 7.62 7.19 -5.94
C PHE A 94 8.85 6.34 -6.30
N LYS A 95 9.15 6.19 -7.59
CA LYS A 95 10.33 5.47 -8.08
C LYS A 95 11.63 6.10 -7.59
N LYS A 96 11.72 7.43 -7.60
CA LYS A 96 12.89 8.16 -7.11
C LYS A 96 13.06 8.04 -5.59
N GLY A 97 12.00 8.23 -4.81
CA GLY A 97 12.04 8.07 -3.35
C GLY A 97 12.40 6.65 -2.91
N LEU A 98 11.88 5.63 -3.60
CA LEU A 98 12.30 4.26 -3.33
C LEU A 98 13.78 4.02 -3.60
N ASN A 99 14.31 4.54 -4.71
CA ASN A 99 15.72 4.39 -5.03
C ASN A 99 16.60 5.03 -3.95
N LYS A 100 16.19 6.18 -3.41
CA LYS A 100 16.88 6.84 -2.30
C LYS A 100 16.85 5.98 -1.03
N TYR A 101 15.67 5.57 -0.58
CA TYR A 101 15.49 4.75 0.63
C TYR A 101 16.25 3.42 0.56
N TYR A 102 16.35 2.81 -0.62
CA TYR A 102 17.02 1.52 -0.82
C TYR A 102 18.53 1.55 -0.54
N HIS A 103 19.15 2.73 -0.59
CA HIS A 103 20.56 2.88 -0.23
C HIS A 103 20.79 2.95 1.29
N GLU A 104 19.73 2.98 2.09
CA GLU A 104 19.80 2.91 3.54
C GLU A 104 19.67 1.47 4.04
N ASP A 105 20.53 1.06 4.95
CA ASP A 105 20.46 -0.26 5.55
C ASP A 105 19.28 -0.36 6.53
N PHE A 106 18.45 -1.39 6.37
CA PHE A 106 17.38 -1.68 7.33
C PHE A 106 17.97 -2.25 8.62
N HIS A 107 17.67 -1.61 9.75
CA HIS A 107 18.32 -1.90 11.04
C HIS A 107 17.37 -2.14 12.22
N CYS A 108 16.06 -2.31 11.98
CA CYS A 108 15.19 -2.71 13.08
C CYS A 108 15.36 -4.21 13.38
N SER A 109 15.46 -4.56 14.66
CA SER A 109 15.41 -5.95 15.08
C SER A 109 13.97 -6.32 15.41
N GLN A 110 13.59 -7.57 15.12
CA GLN A 110 12.29 -8.13 15.49
C GLN A 110 11.89 -7.82 16.95
N GLN A 111 12.82 -7.90 17.90
CA GLN A 111 12.57 -7.58 19.31
C GLN A 111 12.17 -6.11 19.54
N LYS A 112 12.78 -5.17 18.81
CA LYS A 112 12.43 -3.75 18.87
C LYS A 112 11.04 -3.52 18.29
N ASP A 113 10.73 -4.14 17.15
CA ASP A 113 9.40 -4.05 16.52
C ASP A 113 8.30 -4.62 17.42
N GLU A 114 8.49 -5.81 17.97
CA GLU A 114 7.54 -6.44 18.89
C GLU A 114 7.28 -5.57 20.13
N LYS A 115 8.31 -4.90 20.65
CA LYS A 115 8.17 -3.99 21.81
C LYS A 115 7.33 -2.76 21.46
N ILE A 116 7.59 -2.12 20.31
CA ILE A 116 6.81 -0.97 19.82
C ILE A 116 5.36 -1.39 19.62
N TYR A 117 5.16 -2.50 18.89
CA TYR A 117 3.87 -3.06 18.58
C TYR A 117 3.03 -3.36 19.84
N ASN A 118 3.62 -4.06 20.82
CA ASN A 118 2.95 -4.36 22.08
C ASN A 118 2.61 -3.12 22.89
N LYS A 119 3.47 -2.10 22.88
CA LYS A 119 3.18 -0.80 23.53
C LYS A 119 1.94 -0.15 22.91
N ILE A 120 1.87 -0.10 21.57
CA ILE A 120 0.72 0.47 20.85
C ILE A 120 -0.57 -0.29 21.20
N GLN A 121 -0.56 -1.62 21.12
CA GLN A 121 -1.74 -2.44 21.46
C GLN A 121 -2.22 -2.33 22.91
N ASN A 122 -1.33 -1.94 23.82
CA ASN A 122 -1.66 -1.76 25.23
C ASN A 122 -2.21 -0.36 25.50
N VAL A 123 -1.55 0.67 24.98
CA VAL A 123 -1.91 2.07 25.22
C VAL A 123 -3.15 2.47 24.42
N CYS A 124 -3.25 2.04 23.15
CA CYS A 124 -4.33 2.38 22.22
C CYS A 124 -5.45 1.32 22.19
N LYS A 125 -5.70 0.61 23.30
CA LYS A 125 -6.65 -0.51 23.33
C LYS A 125 -8.07 -0.09 22.91
N HIS A 126 -8.50 1.10 23.33
CA HIS A 126 -9.83 1.62 23.02
C HIS A 126 -9.96 1.99 21.54
N GLU A 127 -8.98 2.72 21.03
CA GLU A 127 -8.88 3.15 19.63
C GLU A 127 -8.83 1.94 18.69
N LEU A 128 -8.03 0.92 19.02
CA LEU A 128 -7.94 -0.34 18.27
C LEU A 128 -9.18 -1.25 18.44
N SER A 129 -10.17 -0.82 19.21
CA SER A 129 -11.48 -1.49 19.31
C SER A 129 -12.50 -0.96 18.29
N VAL A 130 -12.25 0.22 17.71
CA VAL A 130 -13.11 0.84 16.71
C VAL A 130 -13.08 0.04 15.42
N LYS A 131 -14.25 -0.14 14.80
CA LYS A 131 -14.40 -0.85 13.54
C LYS A 131 -14.58 0.14 12.39
N PHE A 132 -13.85 -0.09 11.32
CA PHE A 132 -13.97 0.66 10.07
C PHE A 132 -14.49 -0.25 8.97
N ASP A 133 -15.40 0.27 8.13
CA ASP A 133 -15.69 -0.37 6.86
C ASP A 133 -14.52 -0.09 5.89
N ARG A 134 -13.68 -1.11 5.68
CA ARG A 134 -12.49 -1.02 4.81
C ARG A 134 -12.84 -0.87 3.32
N CYS A 135 -14.10 -1.10 2.94
CA CYS A 135 -14.62 -0.88 1.58
C CYS A 135 -15.02 0.59 1.34
N ASP A 136 -15.05 1.42 2.39
CA ASP A 136 -15.53 2.79 2.29
C ASP A 136 -14.42 3.79 1.94
N ASP A 137 -14.84 5.00 1.55
CA ASP A 137 -13.92 6.12 1.38
C ASP A 137 -13.25 6.44 2.73
N PRO A 138 -11.91 6.46 2.84
CA PRO A 138 -11.21 6.82 4.06
C PRO A 138 -11.61 8.18 4.64
N LYS A 139 -12.10 9.12 3.81
CA LYS A 139 -12.64 10.41 4.27
C LYS A 139 -13.86 10.26 5.18
N ASN A 140 -14.57 9.13 5.12
CA ASN A 140 -15.74 8.86 5.97
C ASN A 140 -15.36 8.34 7.36
N PHE A 141 -14.08 8.08 7.64
CA PHE A 141 -13.62 7.63 8.94
C PHE A 141 -13.62 8.77 9.96
N LYS A 142 -14.69 8.82 10.77
CA LYS A 142 -14.92 9.89 11.76
C LYS A 142 -13.92 9.89 12.91
N ASP A 143 -13.41 8.72 13.31
CA ASP A 143 -12.44 8.60 14.40
C ASP A 143 -11.00 8.61 13.86
N ILE A 144 -10.46 9.82 13.70
CA ILE A 144 -9.08 10.06 13.23
C ILE A 144 -8.06 9.43 14.17
N THR A 145 -8.34 9.36 15.47
CA THR A 145 -7.40 8.79 16.44
C THR A 145 -7.32 7.27 16.27
N ALA A 146 -8.47 6.60 16.14
CA ALA A 146 -8.50 5.18 15.85
C ALA A 146 -7.87 4.87 14.48
N TYR A 147 -8.11 5.70 13.48
CA TYR A 147 -7.46 5.56 12.17
C TYR A 147 -5.94 5.68 12.26
N ALA A 148 -5.43 6.71 12.95
CA ALA A 148 -4.00 6.91 13.17
C ALA A 148 -3.36 5.75 13.96
N ALA A 149 -4.06 5.23 14.97
CA ALA A 149 -3.62 4.06 15.73
C ALA A 149 -3.45 2.82 14.85
N TYR A 150 -4.40 2.55 13.95
CA TYR A 150 -4.24 1.46 12.97
C TYR A 150 -3.13 1.76 11.95
N GLY A 151 -3.01 3.00 11.49
CA GLY A 151 -1.96 3.40 10.54
C GLY A 151 -0.56 3.15 11.10
N ILE A 152 -0.30 3.64 12.31
CA ILE A 152 0.98 3.45 12.99
C ILE A 152 1.24 1.97 13.27
N LEU A 153 0.23 1.22 13.70
CA LEU A 153 0.34 -0.23 13.88
C LEU A 153 0.85 -0.94 12.61
N LEU A 154 0.36 -0.54 11.44
CA LEU A 154 0.73 -1.12 10.14
C LEU A 154 2.08 -0.60 9.61
N ILE A 155 2.52 0.59 10.02
CA ILE A 155 3.82 1.15 9.64
C ILE A 155 4.97 0.36 10.30
N PHE A 156 4.81 -0.08 11.54
CA PHE A 156 5.84 -0.82 12.30
C PHE A 156 5.81 -2.34 12.04
N THR A 157 4.92 -2.86 11.20
CA THR A 157 4.93 -4.28 10.78
C THR A 157 5.83 -4.54 9.56
N LEU A 158 6.79 -3.65 9.27
CA LEU A 158 7.51 -3.60 7.99
C LEU A 158 9.03 -3.78 8.13
N GLU A 159 9.55 -4.91 7.66
CA GLU A 159 10.97 -5.06 7.29
C GLU A 159 11.11 -5.04 5.75
N PHE A 160 11.66 -3.97 5.17
CA PHE A 160 11.76 -3.86 3.71
C PHE A 160 12.85 -4.76 3.13
N LEU A 161 12.50 -5.70 2.25
CA LEU A 161 13.49 -6.41 1.45
C LEU A 161 12.99 -6.60 0.00
N ALA A 162 13.51 -5.73 -0.87
CA ALA A 162 14.33 -6.07 -2.03
C ALA A 162 13.85 -7.09 -3.10
N GLU A 163 12.55 -7.20 -3.39
CA GLU A 163 12.13 -7.70 -4.73
C GLU A 163 11.33 -6.64 -5.48
N LYS A 164 12.06 -5.61 -5.90
CA LYS A 164 11.61 -4.40 -6.60
C LYS A 164 10.69 -4.69 -7.80
N LEU A 165 10.97 -5.74 -8.56
CA LEU A 165 10.34 -5.96 -9.86
C LEU A 165 8.84 -6.26 -9.74
N PHE A 166 8.45 -7.15 -8.84
CA PHE A 166 7.07 -7.65 -8.76
C PHE A 166 6.07 -6.58 -8.30
N VAL A 167 6.47 -5.74 -7.34
CA VAL A 167 5.58 -4.69 -6.85
C VAL A 167 5.33 -3.65 -7.94
N TYR A 168 6.38 -3.21 -8.63
CA TYR A 168 6.22 -2.23 -9.71
C TYR A 168 5.38 -2.77 -10.84
N GLU A 169 5.62 -4.02 -11.25
CA GLU A 169 4.87 -4.61 -12.35
C GLU A 169 3.37 -4.68 -12.03
N PHE A 170 3.02 -5.09 -10.80
CA PHE A 170 1.64 -5.10 -10.33
C PHE A 170 1.05 -3.69 -10.25
N VAL A 171 1.75 -2.76 -9.58
CA VAL A 171 1.26 -1.39 -9.38
C VAL A 171 1.07 -0.69 -10.72
N GLU A 172 2.00 -0.82 -11.68
CA GLU A 172 1.86 -0.23 -13.02
C GLU A 172 0.65 -0.80 -13.77
N LYS A 173 0.42 -2.12 -13.72
CA LYS A 173 -0.77 -2.75 -14.30
C LYS A 173 -2.06 -2.19 -13.66
N LEU A 174 -2.07 -2.06 -12.34
CA LEU A 174 -3.22 -1.56 -11.59
C LEU A 174 -3.51 -0.10 -11.92
N ILE A 175 -2.50 0.78 -11.90
CA ILE A 175 -2.63 2.19 -12.27
C ILE A 175 -3.13 2.36 -13.70
N LYS A 176 -2.56 1.64 -14.67
CA LYS A 176 -3.00 1.71 -16.07
C LYS A 176 -4.48 1.33 -16.21
N TRP A 177 -4.90 0.28 -15.51
CA TRP A 177 -6.29 -0.14 -15.48
C TRP A 177 -7.18 0.90 -14.79
N MET A 178 -6.77 1.43 -13.63
CA MET A 178 -7.50 2.46 -12.89
C MET A 178 -7.71 3.69 -13.76
N LYS A 179 -6.62 4.25 -14.31
CA LYS A 179 -6.65 5.42 -15.20
C LYS A 179 -7.61 5.22 -16.36
N LYS A 180 -7.66 4.02 -16.95
CA LYS A 180 -8.63 3.70 -18.01
C LYS A 180 -10.07 3.65 -17.49
N LYS A 181 -10.32 3.03 -16.33
CA LYS A 181 -11.68 2.79 -15.81
C LYS A 181 -12.32 4.00 -15.14
N THR A 182 -11.51 4.89 -14.61
CA THR A 182 -11.97 6.13 -13.97
C THR A 182 -12.04 7.29 -14.97
N ASN A 183 -11.68 7.07 -16.23
CA ASN A 183 -11.43 8.13 -17.23
C ASN A 183 -10.39 9.16 -16.74
N ALA A 184 -9.32 8.65 -16.14
CA ALA A 184 -8.23 9.43 -15.55
C ALA A 184 -8.69 10.45 -14.51
N ASP A 185 -9.79 10.15 -13.79
CA ASP A 185 -10.27 10.97 -12.67
C ASP A 185 -9.13 11.18 -11.67
N PRO A 186 -8.66 12.41 -11.44
CA PRO A 186 -7.56 12.66 -10.52
C PRO A 186 -7.94 12.28 -9.08
N LYS A 187 -9.22 12.39 -8.70
CA LYS A 187 -9.69 12.13 -7.33
C LYS A 187 -9.98 10.66 -7.03
N ALA A 188 -9.58 9.75 -7.92
CA ALA A 188 -9.86 8.33 -7.74
C ALA A 188 -8.91 7.71 -6.70
N ILE A 189 -9.50 7.01 -5.72
CA ILE A 189 -8.79 6.28 -4.67
C ILE A 189 -9.07 4.78 -4.74
N ILE A 190 -8.29 3.99 -4.01
CA ILE A 190 -8.53 2.55 -3.84
C ILE A 190 -9.01 2.32 -2.40
N SER A 191 -10.05 1.50 -2.22
CA SER A 191 -10.46 1.07 -0.88
C SER A 191 -9.31 0.32 -0.18
N HIS A 192 -9.22 0.40 1.15
CA HIS A 192 -8.11 -0.22 1.91
C HIS A 192 -8.04 -1.74 1.75
N ASP A 193 -9.17 -2.38 1.45
CA ASP A 193 -9.24 -3.82 1.16
C ASP A 193 -9.04 -4.16 -0.34
N LEU A 194 -8.73 -3.16 -1.17
CA LEU A 194 -8.49 -3.25 -2.61
C LEU A 194 -9.62 -3.87 -3.43
N LYS A 195 -10.85 -3.86 -2.90
CA LYS A 195 -12.01 -4.33 -3.66
C LYS A 195 -12.52 -3.31 -4.67
N PHE A 196 -12.34 -2.03 -4.38
CA PHE A 196 -12.93 -0.95 -5.17
C PHE A 196 -11.93 0.15 -5.48
N VAL A 197 -12.11 0.74 -6.65
CA VAL A 197 -11.69 2.11 -6.93
C VAL A 197 -12.88 3.01 -6.68
N ILE A 198 -12.71 4.06 -5.90
CA ILE A 198 -13.75 5.05 -5.61
C ILE A 198 -13.37 6.31 -6.36
N LYS A 199 -14.23 6.75 -7.29
CA LYS A 199 -14.04 8.00 -8.04
C LYS A 199 -14.28 9.23 -7.14
N GLY A 200 -13.88 10.41 -7.61
CA GLY A 200 -14.12 11.67 -6.89
C GLY A 200 -15.60 12.03 -6.72
N ASP A 201 -16.47 11.45 -7.55
CA ASP A 201 -17.94 11.54 -7.44
C ASP A 201 -18.53 10.49 -6.46
N GLY A 202 -17.69 9.71 -5.77
CA GLY A 202 -18.08 8.64 -4.86
C GLY A 202 -18.45 7.32 -5.54
N LYS A 203 -18.51 7.26 -6.87
CA LYS A 203 -18.85 6.03 -7.60
C LYS A 203 -17.80 4.95 -7.38
N LYS A 204 -18.24 3.78 -6.91
CA LYS A 204 -17.38 2.61 -6.69
C LYS A 204 -17.30 1.74 -7.94
N ILE A 205 -16.08 1.46 -8.41
CA ILE A 205 -15.77 0.54 -9.51
C ILE A 205 -15.04 -0.66 -8.91
N ARG A 206 -15.59 -1.86 -9.10
CA ARG A 206 -14.97 -3.08 -8.58
C ARG A 206 -13.65 -3.39 -9.28
N ILE A 207 -12.60 -3.65 -8.50
CA ILE A 207 -11.32 -4.16 -9.02
C ILE A 207 -11.51 -5.62 -9.46
N PRO A 208 -11.14 -5.98 -10.70
CA PRO A 208 -11.25 -7.34 -11.19
C PRO A 208 -10.48 -8.33 -10.33
N ARG A 209 -11.06 -9.49 -10.08
CA ARG A 209 -10.38 -10.58 -9.36
C ARG A 209 -9.09 -11.04 -10.05
N SER A 210 -8.92 -10.76 -11.34
CA SER A 210 -7.68 -11.04 -12.06
C SER A 210 -6.46 -10.33 -11.45
N PHE A 211 -6.64 -9.17 -10.79
CA PHE A 211 -5.55 -8.49 -10.09
C PHE A 211 -5.08 -9.26 -8.86
N VAL A 212 -6.02 -9.81 -8.06
CA VAL A 212 -5.66 -10.65 -6.91
C VAL A 212 -5.18 -12.05 -7.31
N CYS A 213 -5.36 -12.41 -8.58
CA CYS A 213 -4.80 -13.61 -9.19
C CYS A 213 -3.49 -13.35 -9.97
N ASP A 214 -3.01 -12.12 -10.02
CA ASP A 214 -1.73 -11.81 -10.65
C ASP A 214 -0.61 -12.51 -9.86
N PRO A 215 0.33 -13.20 -10.51
CA PRO A 215 1.42 -13.89 -9.82
C PRO A 215 2.24 -12.98 -8.90
N CYS A 216 2.45 -11.72 -9.31
CA CYS A 216 3.14 -10.73 -8.50
C CYS A 216 2.33 -10.45 -7.24
N TRP A 217 1.03 -10.19 -7.38
CA TRP A 217 0.14 -9.99 -6.24
C TRP A 217 0.16 -11.18 -5.29
N ARG A 218 0.01 -12.41 -5.80
CA ARG A 218 -0.02 -13.61 -4.96
C ARG A 218 1.28 -13.80 -4.20
N LYS A 219 2.44 -13.56 -4.83
CA LYS A 219 3.73 -13.61 -4.15
C LYS A 219 3.77 -12.60 -2.99
N MET A 220 3.33 -11.36 -3.23
CA MET A 220 3.27 -10.32 -2.19
C MET A 220 2.29 -10.69 -1.06
N ALA A 221 1.10 -11.17 -1.43
CA ALA A 221 0.02 -11.50 -0.50
C ALA A 221 0.35 -12.70 0.39
N ASN A 222 1.02 -13.73 -0.14
CA ASN A 222 1.50 -14.87 0.64
C ASN A 222 2.42 -14.42 1.78
N ILE A 223 3.42 -13.60 1.45
CA ILE A 223 4.39 -13.11 2.43
C ILE A 223 3.69 -12.31 3.53
N TYR A 224 2.76 -11.43 3.15
CA TYR A 224 2.01 -10.67 4.15
C TYR A 224 1.15 -11.55 5.04
N VAL A 225 0.41 -12.49 4.47
CA VAL A 225 -0.42 -13.42 5.24
C VAL A 225 0.43 -14.22 6.22
N ASP A 226 1.62 -14.66 5.83
CA ASP A 226 2.54 -15.40 6.70
C ASP A 226 3.14 -14.51 7.79
N CYS A 227 3.56 -13.30 7.44
CA CYS A 227 3.97 -12.25 8.38
C CYS A 227 2.87 -12.01 9.44
N MET A 228 1.61 -11.85 9.03
CA MET A 228 0.50 -11.68 9.98
C MET A 228 0.22 -12.91 10.87
N LYS A 229 0.66 -14.11 10.47
CA LYS A 229 0.63 -15.30 11.33
C LYS A 229 1.72 -15.22 12.40
N GLU A 230 2.94 -14.89 11.99
CA GLU A 230 4.12 -14.82 12.86
C GLU A 230 4.01 -13.68 13.89
N TYR A 231 3.49 -12.52 13.49
CA TYR A 231 3.27 -11.42 14.41
C TYR A 231 2.11 -11.71 15.37
N ASN A 232 2.41 -11.71 16.68
CA ASN A 232 1.48 -11.95 17.79
C ASN A 232 0.55 -10.76 18.08
N LEU A 233 -0.20 -10.30 17.08
CA LEU A 233 -1.26 -9.34 17.33
C LEU A 233 -2.34 -9.96 18.23
N LYS A 234 -2.83 -9.19 19.21
CA LYS A 234 -3.98 -9.58 20.03
C LYS A 234 -5.13 -9.98 19.11
N LYS A 235 -5.78 -11.09 19.42
CA LYS A 235 -6.90 -11.65 18.63
C LYS A 235 -8.00 -10.63 18.36
N SER A 236 -8.28 -9.73 19.32
CA SER A 236 -9.24 -8.63 19.16
C SER A 236 -8.82 -7.63 18.08
N VAL A 237 -7.53 -7.28 18.02
CA VAL A 237 -6.98 -6.37 17.00
C VAL A 237 -7.01 -7.04 15.63
N LYS A 238 -6.58 -8.31 15.52
CA LYS A 238 -6.70 -9.09 14.26
C LYS A 238 -8.15 -9.12 13.77
N LYS A 239 -9.10 -9.34 14.67
CA LYS A 239 -10.52 -9.37 14.37
C LYS A 239 -11.07 -8.03 13.90
N ASN A 240 -10.58 -6.92 14.43
CA ASN A 240 -11.07 -5.60 14.02
C ASN A 240 -10.47 -5.10 12.71
N ILE A 241 -9.24 -5.49 12.39
CA ILE A 241 -8.61 -5.10 11.12
C ILE A 241 -9.06 -6.01 9.98
N TRP A 242 -9.02 -7.34 10.18
CA TRP A 242 -9.22 -8.32 9.11
C TRP A 242 -10.37 -9.32 9.39
N GLY A 243 -11.04 -9.26 10.54
CA GLY A 243 -12.10 -10.21 10.91
C GLY A 243 -11.57 -11.54 11.46
N SER A 244 -10.86 -12.29 10.63
CA SER A 244 -10.14 -13.50 11.02
C SER A 244 -8.98 -13.77 10.08
N HIS A 245 -8.10 -14.68 10.46
CA HIS A 245 -7.03 -15.14 9.58
C HIS A 245 -7.57 -15.75 8.27
N GLN A 246 -8.65 -16.52 8.35
CA GLN A 246 -9.32 -17.07 7.17
C GLN A 246 -9.90 -15.96 6.27
N VAL A 247 -10.48 -14.92 6.86
CA VAL A 247 -10.99 -13.77 6.08
C VAL A 247 -9.83 -13.03 5.39
N LEU A 248 -8.69 -12.90 6.06
CA LEU A 248 -7.47 -12.33 5.47
C LEU A 248 -7.00 -13.17 4.26
N GLU A 249 -6.91 -14.49 4.40
CA GLU A 249 -6.54 -15.40 3.31
C GLU A 249 -7.53 -15.32 2.14
N VAL A 250 -8.83 -15.34 2.41
CA VAL A 250 -9.86 -15.22 1.36
C VAL A 250 -9.79 -13.87 0.64
N LEU A 251 -9.45 -12.80 1.36
CA LEU A 251 -9.36 -11.45 0.81
C LEU A 251 -8.14 -11.29 -0.11
N TYR A 252 -6.97 -11.71 0.36
CA TYR A 252 -5.70 -11.43 -0.32
C TYR A 252 -5.22 -12.58 -1.20
N LEU A 253 -5.64 -13.82 -0.91
CA LEU A 253 -5.25 -15.07 -1.58
C LEU A 253 -6.47 -15.91 -1.97
N PRO A 254 -7.49 -15.35 -2.67
CA PRO A 254 -8.63 -16.16 -3.08
C PRO A 254 -8.19 -17.32 -3.99
N HIS A 255 -9.02 -18.37 -4.05
CA HIS A 255 -8.83 -19.42 -5.05
C HIS A 255 -8.91 -18.81 -6.45
N CYS A 256 -7.78 -18.86 -7.14
CA CYS A 256 -7.68 -18.47 -8.53
C CYS A 256 -7.77 -19.76 -9.34
N THR A 257 -8.94 -20.02 -9.92
CA THR A 257 -9.00 -20.90 -11.07
C THR A 257 -8.30 -20.16 -12.20
N HIS A 258 -6.98 -20.31 -12.28
CA HIS A 258 -6.38 -20.21 -13.60
C HIS A 258 -7.14 -21.23 -14.44
N HIS A 259 -7.89 -20.78 -15.45
CA HIS A 259 -8.08 -21.67 -16.59
C HIS A 259 -6.65 -22.06 -16.96
N LYS A 260 -6.24 -23.27 -16.57
CA LYS A 260 -5.08 -23.91 -17.17
C LYS A 260 -5.39 -23.79 -18.65
N ARG A 261 -4.65 -22.93 -19.36
CA ARG A 261 -4.71 -22.97 -20.82
C ARG A 261 -4.52 -24.43 -21.16
N GLY A 262 -5.51 -25.03 -21.81
CA GLY A 262 -5.37 -26.41 -22.24
C GLY A 262 -4.08 -26.51 -23.05
N LEU A 263 -3.39 -27.66 -23.00
CA LEU A 263 -2.18 -27.87 -23.79
C LEU A 263 -2.38 -27.41 -25.26
N VAL A 264 -3.61 -27.58 -25.76
CA VAL A 264 -4.10 -27.12 -27.07
C VAL A 264 -4.03 -25.60 -27.26
N GLU A 265 -4.37 -24.78 -26.27
CA GLU A 265 -4.29 -23.31 -26.36
C GLU A 265 -2.84 -22.81 -26.26
N ILE A 266 -1.99 -23.52 -25.52
CA ILE A 266 -0.55 -23.24 -25.42
C ILE A 266 0.14 -23.55 -26.75
N LEU A 267 -0.24 -24.66 -27.40
CA LEU A 267 0.26 -25.04 -28.72
C LEU A 267 -0.23 -24.07 -29.81
N LYS A 268 -1.52 -23.68 -29.80
CA LYS A 268 -2.05 -22.68 -30.74
C LYS A 268 -1.34 -21.32 -30.64
N ALA A 269 -0.98 -20.88 -29.43
CA ALA A 269 -0.25 -19.62 -29.23
C ALA A 269 1.24 -19.72 -29.60
N ARG A 270 1.81 -20.94 -29.66
CA ARG A 270 3.16 -21.20 -30.18
C ARG A 270 3.17 -21.22 -31.70
N ASP A 271 2.20 -21.88 -32.32
CA ASP A 271 2.07 -21.94 -33.78
C ASP A 271 1.76 -20.56 -34.38
N SER A 272 0.95 -19.74 -33.71
CA SER A 272 0.66 -18.37 -34.17
C SER A 272 1.89 -17.47 -34.14
N LYS A 273 2.80 -17.65 -33.17
CA LYS A 273 4.06 -16.88 -33.08
C LYS A 273 5.15 -17.37 -34.04
N LEU A 274 5.14 -18.66 -34.38
CA LEU A 274 6.04 -19.22 -35.40
C LEU A 274 5.63 -18.77 -36.82
N ASN A 275 4.33 -18.62 -37.09
CA ASN A 275 3.83 -18.16 -38.38
C ASN A 275 3.95 -16.64 -38.60
N GLU A 276 4.11 -15.83 -37.54
CA GLU A 276 4.39 -14.39 -37.67
C GLU A 276 5.88 -14.07 -37.89
N HIS A 277 6.79 -15.02 -37.64
CA HIS A 277 8.24 -14.84 -37.89
C HIS A 277 8.73 -15.41 -39.23
N SER A 278 7.88 -16.13 -39.97
CA SER A 278 8.20 -16.66 -41.30
C SER A 278 7.66 -15.81 -42.47
N ALA A 279 6.93 -14.73 -42.18
CA ALA A 279 6.43 -13.79 -43.19
C ALA A 279 7.27 -12.50 -43.21
N ASN A 280 8.56 -12.62 -43.54
CA ASN A 280 9.39 -11.48 -43.95
C ASN A 280 9.91 -11.74 -45.37
N PRO A 281 9.43 -11.01 -46.41
CA PRO A 281 9.94 -11.16 -47.76
C PRO A 281 11.17 -10.27 -47.95
N ALA A 282 12.36 -10.86 -47.89
CA ALA A 282 13.61 -10.33 -48.44
C ALA A 282 14.55 -11.54 -48.59
N PHE A 283 15.01 -11.96 -49.75
CA PHE A 283 15.69 -11.20 -50.79
C PHE A 283 15.46 -11.82 -52.17
N SER A 284 15.10 -11.00 -53.14
CA SER A 284 15.37 -11.24 -54.56
C SER A 284 16.70 -10.57 -54.91
N VAL A 285 17.67 -11.37 -55.33
CA VAL A 285 18.72 -11.00 -56.28
C VAL A 285 18.77 -12.13 -57.30
#